data_AF-A0AAU5Z1I6-F1
#
_entry.id   AF-A0AAU5Z1I6-F1
#
_cell.length_a   1.000
_cell.length_b   1.000
_cell.length_c   1.000
_cell.angle_alpha   90.00
_cell.angle_beta   90.00
_cell.angle_gamma   90.00
#
_symmetry.space_group_name_H-M   'P 1'
#
loop_
_entity.id
_entity.type
_entity.pdbx_description
1 polymer ?
#
loop_
_entity_poly.entity_id
_entity_poly.type
_entity_poly.pdbx_seq_one_letter_code
_entity_poly.pdbx_strand_id
1 'polypeptide(L)' 'MDCDLEAGVRQKLVSAVTSHDLTIWEVDLVNPPSNPRHYPPAVAWLMTLKDGRTHELRLFHASWPEPAGSDAVHEAKA' A
#
# COMPACT_ATOMS: atom_id res chain seq x y z
N MET A 1 1.91 -12.18 -6.61
CA MET A 1 1.35 -12.53 -5.30
C MET A 1 2.15 -13.64 -4.65
N ASP A 2 2.18 -14.87 -5.19
CA ASP A 2 2.95 -15.96 -4.54
C ASP A 2 4.46 -15.67 -4.46
N CYS A 3 5.05 -15.07 -5.49
CA CYS A 3 6.48 -14.73 -5.48
C CYS A 3 6.86 -13.72 -4.38
N ASP A 4 5.95 -12.85 -3.97
CA ASP A 4 6.21 -11.81 -2.97
C ASP A 4 6.17 -12.41 -1.56
N LEU A 5 5.27 -13.36 -1.33
CA LEU A 5 5.19 -14.11 -0.07
C LEU A 5 6.40 -15.03 0.11
N GLU A 6 6.84 -15.70 -0.97
CA GLU A 6 8.07 -16.50 -1.00
C GLU A 6 9.32 -15.64 -0.78
N ALA A 7 9.34 -14.42 -1.30
CA ALA A 7 10.40 -13.44 -1.05
C ALA A 7 10.43 -12.96 0.42
N GLY A 8 9.43 -13.30 1.23
CA GLY A 8 9.36 -12.95 2.65
C GLY A 8 8.55 -11.69 2.95
N VAL A 9 7.83 -11.12 1.98
CA VAL A 9 6.91 -10.00 2.23
C VAL A 9 5.76 -10.49 3.10
N ARG A 10 5.38 -9.69 4.10
CA ARG A 10 4.23 -9.95 4.97
C ARG A 10 3.32 -8.74 5.00
N GLN A 11 2.03 -9.00 5.17
CA GLN A 11 1.00 -7.97 5.30
C GLN A 11 0.62 -7.82 6.78
N LYS A 12 0.61 -6.58 7.27
CA LYS A 12 0.09 -6.24 8.60
C LYS A 12 -1.09 -5.30 8.43
N LEU A 13 -2.30 -5.80 8.74
CA LEU A 13 -3.51 -4.97 8.70
C LEU A 13 -3.39 -3.83 9.71
N VAL A 14 -3.57 -2.60 9.24
CA VAL A 14 -3.50 -1.37 10.05
C VAL A 14 -4.91 -0.91 10.41
N SER A 15 -5.78 -0.82 9.41
CA SER A 15 -7.17 -0.39 9.59
C SER A 15 -8.09 -1.10 8.60
N ALA A 16 -9.38 -1.16 8.95
CA ALA A 16 -10.41 -1.66 8.06
C ALA A 16 -11.68 -0.82 8.23
N VAL A 17 -12.24 -0.38 7.11
CA VAL A 17 -13.57 0.24 7.03
C VAL A 17 -14.45 -0.65 6.17
N THR A 18 -15.66 -0.96 6.63
CA THR A 18 -16.60 -1.78 5.86
C THR A 18 -18.01 -1.18 5.90
N SER A 19 -18.69 -1.26 4.75
CA SER A 19 -20.11 -0.99 4.56
C SER A 19 -20.77 -2.22 3.93
N HIS A 20 -22.01 -2.06 3.48
CA HIS A 20 -22.75 -3.08 2.74
C HIS A 20 -22.09 -3.43 1.38
N ASP A 21 -21.51 -2.45 0.70
CA ASP A 21 -21.05 -2.54 -0.70
C ASP A 21 -19.58 -2.13 -0.90
N LEU A 22 -18.87 -1.77 0.18
CA LEU A 22 -17.48 -1.34 0.14
C LEU A 22 -16.72 -1.83 1.36
N THR A 23 -15.54 -2.39 1.13
CA THR A 23 -14.55 -2.65 2.19
C THR A 23 -13.22 -2.04 1.77
N ILE A 24 -12.56 -1.34 2.69
CA ILE A 24 -11.21 -0.82 2.52
C ILE A 24 -10.33 -1.41 3.62
N TRP A 25 -9.21 -2.01 3.23
CA TRP A 25 -8.14 -2.42 4.16
C TRP A 25 -6.89 -1.60 3.90
N GLU A 26 -6.38 -0.94 4.93
CA GLU A 26 -5.04 -0.36 4.91
C GLU A 26 -4.06 -1.35 5.53
N VAL A 27 -2.94 -1.58 4.85
CA VAL A 27 -2.00 -2.65 5.18
C VAL A 27 -0.58 -2.14 5.04
N ASP A 28 0.23 -2.33 6.08
CA ASP A 28 1.69 -2.18 5.98
C ASP A 28 2.28 -3.42 5.31
N LEU A 29 3.21 -3.20 4.38
CA LEU A 29 4.01 -4.26 3.78
C LEU A 29 5.35 -4.36 4.50
N VAL A 30 5.56 -5.46 5.21
CA VAL A 30 6.82 -5.79 5.87
C VAL A 30 7.70 -6.52 4.88
N ASN A 31 8.73 -5.84 4.36
CA ASN A 31 9.71 -6.41 3.46
C ASN A 31 10.70 -7.35 4.18
N PRO A 32 11.29 -8.33 3.47
CA PRO A 32 12.33 -9.18 4.04
C PRO A 32 13.56 -8.35 4.48
N PRO A 33 14.24 -8.72 5.59
CA PRO A 33 15.44 -8.00 6.04
C PRO A 33 16.57 -7.96 5.00
N SER A 34 16.64 -8.98 4.13
CA SER A 34 17.62 -9.07 3.05
C SER A 34 17.36 -8.09 1.90
N ASN A 35 16.13 -7.57 1.76
CA ASN A 35 15.77 -6.56 0.78
C ASN A 35 14.67 -5.61 1.31
N PRO A 36 15.01 -4.64 2.17
CA PRO A 36 14.02 -3.81 2.87
C PRO A 36 13.19 -2.87 1.98
N ARG A 37 13.59 -2.68 0.71
CA ARG A 37 12.89 -1.84 -0.27
C ARG A 37 12.26 -2.65 -1.42
N HIS A 38 12.04 -3.94 -1.22
CA HIS A 38 11.52 -4.85 -2.25
C HIS A 38 10.12 -4.45 -2.75
N TYR A 39 9.21 -4.09 -1.85
CA TYR A 39 7.88 -3.57 -2.15
C TYR A 39 7.64 -2.18 -1.53
N PRO A 40 6.72 -1.36 -2.08
CA PRO A 40 6.25 -0.13 -1.46
C PRO A 40 5.83 -0.34 0.01
N PRO A 41 5.88 0.69 0.86
CA PRO A 41 5.79 0.52 2.32
C PRO A 41 4.40 0.09 2.80
N ALA A 42 3.35 0.43 2.05
CA ALA A 42 1.98 0.14 2.41
C ALA A 42 1.09 0.04 1.16
N VAL A 43 -0.06 -0.58 1.33
CA VAL A 43 -1.11 -0.67 0.32
C VAL A 43 -2.50 -0.43 0.91
N ALA A 44 -3.42 0.03 0.06
CA ALA A 44 -4.85 0.01 0.35
C ALA A 44 -5.55 -0.94 -0.63
N TRP A 45 -6.27 -1.93 -0.08
CA TRP A 45 -7.18 -2.78 -0.84
C TRP A 45 -8.56 -2.16 -0.80
N LEU A 46 -9.08 -1.74 -1.95
CA LEU A 46 -10.45 -1.26 -2.11
C LEU A 46 -11.27 -2.36 -2.78
N MET A 47 -12.26 -2.88 -2.06
CA MET A 47 -13.14 -3.95 -2.48
C MET A 47 -14.56 -3.42 -2.59
N THR A 48 -15.14 -3.41 -3.79
CA THR A 48 -16.60 -3.24 -3.91
C THR A 48 -17.26 -4.59 -3.77
N LEU A 49 -18.43 -4.64 -3.13
CA LEU A 49 -19.19 -5.86 -2.91
C LEU A 49 -20.51 -5.80 -3.69
N LYS A 50 -20.89 -6.95 -4.23
CA LYS A 50 -22.19 -7.20 -4.83
C LYS A 50 -22.72 -8.53 -4.29
N ASP A 51 -23.95 -8.52 -3.80
CA ASP A 51 -24.60 -9.70 -3.21
C ASP A 51 -23.75 -10.37 -2.11
N GLY A 52 -23.11 -9.54 -1.26
CA GLY A 52 -22.26 -9.98 -0.15
C GLY A 52 -20.91 -10.57 -0.57
N ARG A 53 -20.50 -10.44 -1.84
CA ARG A 53 -19.22 -10.95 -2.36
C ARG A 53 -18.41 -9.84 -3.02
N THR A 54 -17.09 -9.93 -2.95
CA THR A 54 -16.21 -9.01 -3.70
C THR A 54 -16.53 -9.07 -5.19
N HIS A 55 -16.90 -7.92 -5.75
CA HIS A 55 -17.19 -7.74 -7.16
C HIS A 55 -16.00 -7.16 -7.92
N GLU A 56 -15.34 -6.17 -7.33
CA GLU A 56 -14.12 -5.54 -7.86
C GLU A 56 -13.10 -5.40 -6.74
N LEU A 57 -11.82 -5.59 -7.08
CA LEU A 57 -10.69 -5.36 -6.19
C LEU A 57 -9.71 -4.40 -6.87
N ARG A 58 -9.42 -3.29 -6.21
CA ARG A 58 -8.40 -2.32 -6.63
C ARG A 58 -7.33 -2.22 -5.56
N LEU A 59 -6.07 -2.16 -6.00
CA LEU A 59 -4.90 -2.04 -5.15
C LEU A 59 -4.24 -0.68 -5.38
N PHE A 60 -4.06 0.07 -4.31
CA PHE A 60 -3.32 1.33 -4.31
C PHE A 60 -2.03 1.17 -3.52
N HIS A 61 -0.91 1.59 -4.08
CA HIS A 61 0.38 1.58 -3.39
C HIS A 61 0.63 2.94 -2.75
N ALA A 62 1.07 2.94 -1.49
CA ALA A 62 1.65 4.12 -0.90
C ALA A 62 2.97 4.45 -1.59
N SER A 63 3.20 5.73 -1.90
CA SER A 63 4.52 6.17 -2.34
C SER A 63 5.49 6.10 -1.17
N TRP A 64 6.77 5.89 -1.47
CA TRP A 64 7.79 6.15 -0.46
C TRP A 64 7.72 7.63 -0.07
N PRO A 65 7.80 7.98 1.23
CA PRO A 65 7.99 9.36 1.59
C PRO A 65 9.26 9.85 0.88
N GLU A 66 9.12 10.92 0.09
CA GLU A 66 10.28 11.68 -0.37
C GLU A 66 11.14 11.99 0.86
N PRO A 67 12.48 11.83 0.79
CA PRO A 67 13.32 12.29 1.86
C PRO A 67 13.03 13.77 2.08
N ALA A 68 12.71 14.16 3.32
CA ALA A 68 12.42 15.55 3.67
C ALA A 68 13.59 16.44 3.24
N GLY A 69 13.47 17.11 2.09
CA GLY A 69 14.55 17.91 1.52
C GLY A 69 14.59 18.14 0.00
N SER A 70 13.63 17.71 -0.82
CA SER A 70 13.63 18.03 -2.26
C SER A 70 12.89 19.33 -2.64
N ASP A 71 12.29 20.04 -1.68
CA ASP A 71 11.67 21.37 -1.90
C ASP A 71 12.68 22.53 -1.97
N ALA A 72 14.00 22.29 -1.89
CA ALA A 72 15.01 23.35 -1.85
C ALA A 72 15.68 23.70 -3.20
N VAL A 73 15.21 23.20 -4.34
CA VAL A 73 15.92 23.42 -5.64
C VAL A 73 15.13 24.23 -6.68
N HIS A 74 13.90 24.67 -6.40
CA HIS A 74 13.12 25.44 -7.38
C HIS A 74 12.77 26.90 -7.02
N GLU A 75 13.35 27.49 -5.99
CA GLU A 75 13.32 28.96 -5.81
C GLU A 75 14.71 29.54 -5.55
N ALA A 76 14.99 30.65 -6.25
CA ALA A 76 16.15 31.52 -6.17
C ALA A 76 17.42 31.13 -6.96
N LYS A 77 17.34 31.28 -8.29
CA LYS A 77 18.26 32.20 -8.98
C LYS A 77 17.56 32.87 -10.17
N ALA A 78 16.92 34.00 -9.88
CA ALA A 78 16.77 35.11 -10.81
C ALA A 78 18.05 35.95 -10.79
#